data_AF-A0A8T4ZR92-F1
#
_entry.id   AF-A0A8T4ZR92-F1
#
_cell.length_a   1.000
_cell.length_b   1.000
_cell.length_c   1.000
_cell.angle_alpha   90.00
_cell.angle_beta   90.00
_cell.angle_gamma   90.00
#
_symmetry.space_group_name_H-M   'P 1'
#
loop_
_entity.id
_entity.type
_entity.pdbx_description
1 polymer ?
#
loop_
_entity_poly.entity_id
_entity_poly.type
_entity_poly.pdbx_seq_one_letter_code
_entity_poly.pdbx_strand_id
1 'polypeptide(L)' 'MIHVEIPEKTQEGILENHIYLIEESGRIRGEIAFTMNSRIKWTFQNFVKVLKEASFRKIESIQRGEEDMLIIAVK' A
#
# COMPACT_ATOMS: atom_id res chain seq x y z
N MET A 1 -3.92 13.20 22.49
CA MET A 1 -3.59 12.05 21.63
C MET A 1 -2.29 12.38 20.91
N ILE A 2 -1.28 11.53 21.05
CA ILE A 2 -0.06 11.61 20.23
C ILE A 2 -0.22 10.59 19.12
N HIS A 3 0.12 10.98 17.89
CA HIS A 3 0.05 10.10 16.73
C HIS A 3 1.42 10.10 16.04
N VAL A 4 1.95 8.91 15.82
CA VAL A 4 3.21 8.68 15.11
C VAL A 4 2.95 7.79 13.92
N GLU A 5 3.47 8.19 12.76
CA GLU A 5 3.42 7.43 11.52
C GLU A 5 4.83 6.94 11.18
N ILE A 6 4.97 5.63 10.98
CA ILE A 6 6.24 5.01 10.60
C ILE A 6 6.03 4.23 9.30
N PRO A 7 6.48 4.77 8.15
CA PRO A 7 6.40 4.08 6.88
C PRO A 7 7.47 2.98 6.80
N GLU A 8 7.06 1.77 6.43
CA GLU A 8 7.94 0.64 6.19
C GLU A 8 7.77 0.11 4.77
N LYS A 9 8.87 -0.08 4.04
CA LYS A 9 8.83 -0.58 2.67
C LYS A 9 8.77 -2.11 2.66
N THR A 10 7.69 -2.67 2.13
CA THR A 10 7.49 -4.12 1.94
C THR A 10 7.50 -4.50 0.45
N GLN A 11 7.32 -5.78 0.13
CA GLN A 11 7.22 -6.22 -1.27
C GLN A 11 5.90 -5.76 -1.92
N GLU A 12 4.87 -5.57 -1.09
CA GLU A 12 3.50 -5.22 -1.42
C GLU A 12 3.24 -3.70 -1.37
N GLY A 13 4.26 -2.88 -1.08
CA GLY A 13 4.13 -1.43 -1.06
C GLY A 13 4.77 -0.80 0.18
N ILE A 14 4.13 0.25 0.71
CA ILE A 14 4.52 0.84 1.99
C ILE A 14 3.44 0.53 3.02
N LEU A 15 3.85 -0.18 4.07
CA LEU A 15 3.05 -0.41 5.25
C LEU A 15 3.22 0.82 6.16
N GLU A 16 2.14 1.56 6.38
CA GLU A 16 2.09 2.61 7.38
C GLU A 16 1.72 2.01 8.72
N ASN A 17 2.66 2.09 9.66
CA ASN A 17 2.41 1.78 11.05
C ASN A 17 1.95 3.05 11.74
N HIS A 18 0.67 3.10 12.12
CA HIS A 18 0.11 4.21 12.90
C HIS A 18 0.09 3.83 14.37
N ILE A 19 0.74 4.62 15.20
CA ILE A 19 0.74 4.45 16.66
C ILE A 19 -0.01 5.62 17.28
N TYR A 20 -1.09 5.33 17.97
CA TYR A 20 -1.90 6.29 18.71
C TYR A 20 -1.66 6.11 20.21
N LEU A 21 -1.23 7.17 20.90
CA LEU A 21 -1.18 7.22 22.36
C LEU A 21 -2.32 8.10 22.84
N ILE A 22 -3.27 7.49 23.53
CA ILE A 22 -4.49 8.12 24.02
C ILE A 22 -4.42 8.16 25.54
N GLU A 23 -4.43 9.36 26.11
CA GLU A 23 -4.50 9.55 27.56
C GLU A 23 -5.97 9.62 27.99
N GLU A 24 -6.37 8.70 28.88
CA GLU A 24 -7.72 8.65 29.45
C GLU A 24 -7.60 8.45 30.97
N SER A 25 -8.10 9.42 31.74
CA SER A 25 -8.15 9.37 33.21
C SER A 25 -6.81 9.06 33.89
N GLY A 26 -5.71 9.65 33.39
CA GLY A 26 -4.36 9.46 33.94
C GLY A 26 -3.71 8.11 33.56
N ARG A 27 -4.30 7.36 32.64
CA ARG A 27 -3.70 6.17 32.01
C ARG A 27 -3.43 6.44 30.54
N ILE A 28 -2.38 5.85 30.00
CA ILE A 28 -2.05 5.92 28.57
C ILE A 28 -2.44 4.58 27.92
N ARG A 29 -3.34 4.62 26.94
CA ARG A 29 -3.67 3.51 26.05
C ARG A 29 -2.91 3.69 24.74
N GLY A 30 -2.16 2.67 24.34
CA GLY A 30 -1.53 2.61 23.02
C GLY A 30 -2.37 1.77 22.06
N GLU A 31 -2.69 2.33 20.89
CA GLU A 31 -3.34 1.61 19.80
C GLU A 31 -2.42 1.60 18.58
N ILE A 32 -2.26 0.44 17.95
CA ILE A 32 -1.42 0.27 16.77
C ILE A 32 -2.34 -0.18 15.63
N ALA A 33 -2.31 0.56 14.52
CA ALA A 33 -3.02 0.23 13.30
C ALA A 33 -2.03 0.06 12.15
N PHE A 34 -2.20 -1.02 11.40
CA PHE A 34 -1.43 -1.33 10.21
C PHE A 34 -2.27 -0.95 8.99
N THR A 35 -1.81 0.05 8.24
CA THR A 35 -2.49 0.51 7.03
C THR A 35 -1.57 0.31 5.85
N MET A 36 -2.00 -0.45 4.84
CA MET A 36 -1.29 -0.40 3.57
C MET A 36 -1.54 0.95 2.92
N ASN A 37 -0.48 1.73 2.72
CA ASN A 37 -0.59 3.05 2.10
C ASN A 37 -1.09 2.87 0.67
N SER A 38 -2.36 3.21 0.44
CA SER A 38 -3.00 3.14 -0.88
C SER A 38 -2.55 4.25 -1.84
N ARG A 39 -1.88 5.29 -1.32
CA ARG A 39 -1.42 6.47 -2.06
C ARG A 39 0.00 6.35 -2.60
N ILE A 40 0.81 5.43 -2.07
CA ILE A 40 2.12 5.10 -2.65
C ILE A 40 1.84 4.15 -3.81
N LYS A 41 1.53 4.79 -4.95
CA LYS A 41 1.20 4.17 -6.24
C LYS A 41 2.19 3.04 -6.49
N TRP A 42 1.69 1.82 -6.43
CA TRP A 42 2.34 0.68 -7.06
C TRP A 42 2.75 1.12 -8.47
N THR A 43 4.03 1.04 -8.77
CA THR A 43 4.47 1.30 -10.14
C THR A 43 3.90 0.21 -11.04
N PHE A 44 3.77 0.48 -12.33
CA PHE A 44 3.42 -0.56 -13.31
C PHE A 44 4.30 -1.81 -13.14
N GLN A 45 5.57 -1.65 -12.79
CA GLN A 45 6.49 -2.76 -12.54
C GLN A 45 6.10 -3.61 -11.32
N ASN A 46 5.57 -2.99 -10.25
CA ASN A 46 5.07 -3.73 -9.09
C ASN A 46 3.87 -4.61 -9.47
N PHE A 47 2.93 -4.07 -10.25
CA PHE A 47 1.79 -4.84 -10.76
C PHE A 47 2.23 -5.98 -11.67
N VAL A 48 3.14 -5.73 -12.61
CA VAL A 48 3.67 -6.77 -13.51
C VAL A 48 4.34 -7.90 -12.73
N LYS A 49 5.12 -7.56 -11.68
CA LYS A 49 5.81 -8.56 -10.85
C LYS A 49 4.81 -9.51 -10.19
N VAL A 50 3.82 -8.97 -9.48
CA VAL A 50 2.82 -9.78 -8.77
C VAL A 50 1.97 -10.62 -9.73
N LEU A 51 1.60 -10.07 -10.89
CA LEU A 51 0.84 -10.81 -11.90
C LEU A 51 1.65 -11.97 -12.49
N LYS A 52 2.96 -11.80 -12.73
CA LYS A 52 3.84 -12.89 -13.16
C LYS A 52 3.98 -13.97 -12.10
N GLU A 53 4.16 -13.60 -10.83
CA GLU A 53 4.22 -14.55 -9.70
C GLU A 53 2.91 -15.36 -9.58
N ALA A 54 1.77 -14.72 -9.87
CA ALA A 54 0.46 -15.37 -9.92
C ALA A 54 0.20 -16.19 -11.21
N SER A 55 1.23 -16.43 -12.02
CA SER A 55 1.19 -17.21 -13.28
C SER A 55 0.36 -16.60 -14.41
N PHE A 56 0.17 -15.27 -14.44
CA PHE A 56 -0.42 -14.61 -15.61
C PHE A 56 0.60 -14.53 -16.74
N ARG A 57 0.20 -14.95 -17.94
CA ARG A 57 1.10 -15.10 -19.11
C ARG A 57 1.22 -13.84 -19.93
N LYS A 58 0.14 -13.05 -20.00
CA LYS A 58 0.10 -11.81 -20.78
C LYS A 58 -0.30 -10.66 -19.86
N ILE A 59 0.52 -9.61 -19.82
CA ILE A 59 0.27 -8.42 -19.01
C ILE A 59 0.51 -7.22 -19.91
N GLU A 60 -0.53 -6.41 -20.12
CA GLU A 60 -0.51 -5.22 -20.97
C GLU A 60 -0.97 -4.01 -20.17
N SER A 61 -0.45 -2.83 -20.50
CA SER A 61 -0.96 -1.56 -19.99
C SER A 61 -1.55 -0.71 -21.10
N ILE A 62 -2.66 -0.06 -20.80
CA ILE A 62 -3.33 0.91 -21.65
C ILE A 62 -3.36 2.23 -20.91
N GLN A 63 -2.72 3.26 -21.45
CA GLN A 63 -2.79 4.60 -20.90
C GLN A 63 -4.13 5.24 -21.27
N ARG A 64 -4.87 5.71 -20.26
CA ARG A 64 -6.14 6.42 -20.43
C ARG A 64 -5.96 7.84 -19.89
N GLY A 65 -5.65 8.80 -20.78
CA GLY A 65 -5.36 10.17 -20.35
C GLY A 65 -3.95 10.34 -19.76
N GLU A 66 -3.68 11.50 -19.18
CA GLU A 66 -2.32 11.89 -18.77
C GLU A 66 -1.82 11.11 -17.54
N GLU A 67 -2.72 10.73 -16.61
CA GLU A 67 -2.32 10.10 -15.34
C GLU A 67 -2.91 8.70 -15.08
N ASP A 68 -3.89 8.24 -15.86
CA ASP A 68 -4.52 6.93 -15.61
C ASP A 68 -3.91 5.83 -16.50
N MET A 69 -3.64 4.68 -15.89
CA MET A 69 -3.14 3.49 -16.57
C MET A 69 -4.01 2.30 -16.19
N LEU A 70 -4.62 1.66 -17.19
CA LEU A 70 -5.33 0.40 -17.04
C LEU A 70 -4.38 -0.76 -17.28
N ILE A 71 -4.35 -1.74 -16.39
CA ILE A 71 -3.55 -2.96 -16.55
C ILE A 71 -4.49 -4.12 -16.88
N ILE A 72 -4.22 -4.83 -17.96
CA ILE A 72 -4.97 -6.02 -18.40
C ILE A 72 -4.04 -7.23 -18.29
N ALA A 73 -4.46 -8.24 -17.55
CA ALA A 73 -3.71 -9.48 -17.38
C ALA A 73 -4.54 -10.69 -17.81
N VAL A 74 -3.93 -11.59 -18.58
CA VAL A 74 -4.53 -12.86 -19.04
C VAL A 74 -3.70 -14.02 -18.51
N LYS A 75 -4.40 -15.01 -17.95
CA LYS A 75 -3.79 -16.20 -17.37
C LYS A 75 -3.59 -17.31 -18.41
#